data_AF-A0A6G6Y4D0-F1
#
_entry.id   AF-A0A6G6Y4D0-F1
#
_cell.length_a   1.000
_cell.length_b   1.000
_cell.length_c   1.000
_cell.angle_alpha   90.00
_cell.angle_beta   90.00
_cell.angle_gamma   90.00
#
_symmetry.space_group_name_H-M   'P 1'
#
loop_
_entity.id
_entity.type
_entity.pdbx_description
1 polymer ?
#
loop_
_entity_poly.entity_id
_entity_poly.type
_entity_poly.pdbx_seq_one_letter_code
_entity_poly.pdbx_strand_id
1 'polypeptide(L)'
;MARTLVNALPKVLPSFPVSKADAVAAHPQPQAAPTAQPMPTVAMLVTLAAADPTIERRRREAKKAGEGLEMLETVHRELLAGTLDECALQDLAEWARAIDTPEDPVLAEIMRDIDLRVRVELAKYDVEV
;
A
#
# COMPACT_ATOMS: atom_id res chain seq x y z
N MET A 1 -7.76 42.84 -12.35
CA MET A 1 -8.98 42.01 -12.23
C MET A 1 -8.60 40.70 -11.54
N ALA A 2 -8.21 40.68 -10.26
CA ALA A 2 -9.06 40.67 -9.07
C ALA A 2 -10.15 39.58 -9.09
N ARG A 3 -9.85 38.38 -8.57
CA ARG A 3 -10.81 37.56 -7.79
C ARG A 3 -10.10 36.39 -7.05
N THR A 4 -9.55 36.69 -5.89
CA THR A 4 -9.39 35.76 -4.77
C THR A 4 -10.78 35.39 -4.24
N LEU A 5 -11.07 34.10 -4.03
CA LEU A 5 -12.05 33.64 -3.06
C LEU A 5 -11.63 32.27 -2.50
N VAL A 6 -10.84 32.35 -1.44
CA VAL A 6 -10.65 31.30 -0.45
C VAL A 6 -12.02 31.03 0.19
N ASN A 7 -12.60 29.87 -0.07
CA ASN A 7 -13.86 29.49 0.56
C ASN A 7 -13.57 28.98 1.98
N ALA A 8 -13.90 29.81 2.97
CA ALA A 8 -13.75 29.51 4.38
C ALA A 8 -14.81 28.48 4.81
N LEU A 9 -14.36 27.32 5.30
CA LEU A 9 -15.23 26.40 6.04
C LEU A 9 -15.70 27.08 7.34
N PRO A 10 -16.98 26.99 7.72
CA PRO A 10 -17.41 27.43 9.04
C PRO A 10 -16.82 26.51 10.10
N LYS A 11 -16.01 27.08 11.01
CA LYS A 11 -15.65 26.42 12.27
C LYS A 11 -16.91 26.33 13.13
N VAL A 12 -17.59 25.18 13.08
CA VAL A 12 -18.67 24.86 14.02
C VAL A 12 -18.01 24.54 15.36
N LEU A 13 -18.07 25.49 16.28
CA LEU A 13 -17.76 25.25 17.69
C LEU A 13 -18.97 24.55 18.34
N PRO A 14 -18.79 23.49 19.14
CA PRO A 14 -19.87 22.98 19.95
C PRO A 14 -20.21 24.02 21.04
N SER A 15 -21.37 24.65 20.90
CA SER A 15 -21.93 25.48 21.97
C SER A 15 -22.42 24.55 23.08
N PHE A 16 -21.81 24.64 24.26
CA PHE A 16 -22.30 23.95 25.45
C PHE A 16 -23.68 24.52 25.84
N PRO A 17 -24.70 23.68 26.10
CA PRO A 17 -25.95 24.17 26.63
C PRO A 17 -25.73 24.62 28.08
N VAL A 18 -25.82 25.93 28.34
CA VAL A 18 -26.04 26.43 29.69
C VAL A 18 -27.50 26.12 30.02
N SER A 19 -27.70 25.04 30.78
CA SER A 19 -29.02 24.70 31.26
C SER A 19 -29.36 25.65 32.41
N LYS A 20 -30.24 26.61 32.14
CA LYS A 20 -30.90 27.39 33.20
C LYS A 20 -31.89 26.45 33.88
N ALA A 21 -31.46 25.81 34.96
CA ALA A 21 -32.33 25.03 35.81
C ALA A 21 -32.99 25.95 36.83
N ASP A 22 -34.32 26.04 36.74
CA ASP A 22 -35.17 26.45 37.85
C ASP A 22 -34.85 25.57 39.07
N ALA A 23 -34.67 26.23 40.22
CA ALA A 23 -34.37 25.59 41.48
C ALA A 23 -35.62 24.86 42.01
N VAL A 24 -35.71 23.56 41.74
CA VAL A 24 -36.39 22.60 42.60
C VAL A 24 -35.35 21.61 43.09
N ALA A 25 -35.20 21.53 44.41
CA ALA A 25 -34.22 20.70 45.09
C ALA A 25 -34.47 19.22 44.80
N ALA A 26 -33.67 18.66 43.90
CA ALA A 26 -33.48 17.23 43.72
C ALA A 26 -32.04 16.87 44.12
N HIS A 27 -31.89 15.80 44.89
CA HIS A 27 -30.61 15.31 45.41
C HIS A 27 -29.61 15.07 44.27
N PRO A 28 -28.34 15.50 44.40
CA PRO A 28 -27.35 15.29 43.33
C PRO A 28 -27.06 13.79 43.19
N GLN A 29 -27.49 13.19 42.08
CA GLN A 29 -26.95 11.92 41.63
C GLN A 29 -25.48 12.12 41.23
N PRO A 30 -24.57 11.23 41.64
CA PRO A 30 -23.17 11.33 41.24
C PRO A 30 -23.05 11.17 39.72
N GLN A 31 -22.72 12.27 39.04
CA GLN A 31 -22.31 12.23 37.64
C GLN A 31 -20.99 11.47 37.56
N ALA A 32 -20.99 10.35 36.82
CA ALA A 32 -19.76 9.62 36.54
C ALA A 32 -18.76 10.56 35.84
N ALA A 33 -17.59 10.74 36.45
CA ALA A 33 -16.51 11.51 35.85
C ALA A 33 -16.11 10.89 34.50
N PRO A 34 -15.75 11.69 33.48
CA PRO A 34 -15.27 11.15 32.22
C PRO A 34 -14.01 10.31 32.51
N THR A 35 -14.10 9.01 32.24
CA THR A 35 -12.97 8.10 32.36
C THR A 35 -11.88 8.56 31.40
N ALA A 36 -10.71 8.92 31.95
CA ALA A 36 -9.54 9.24 31.14
C ALA A 36 -9.22 8.05 30.23
N GLN A 37 -9.36 8.24 28.92
CA GLN A 37 -8.97 7.21 27.95
C GLN A 37 -7.46 7.01 28.07
N PRO A 38 -6.97 5.76 28.20
CA PRO A 38 -5.54 5.50 28.29
C PRO A 38 -4.87 6.02 27.02
N MET A 39 -3.84 6.86 27.19
CA MET A 39 -3.04 7.33 26.05
C MET A 39 -2.28 6.15 25.45
N PRO A 40 -2.25 6.01 24.12
CA PRO A 40 -1.51 4.93 23.47
C PRO A 40 -0.02 5.05 23.82
N THR A 41 0.60 3.92 24.18
CA THR A 41 2.04 3.88 24.42
C THR A 41 2.80 4.00 23.10
N VAL A 42 4.04 4.47 23.17
CA VAL A 42 4.93 4.53 22.00
C VAL A 42 5.08 3.15 21.34
N ALA A 43 5.20 2.10 22.15
CA ALA A 43 5.26 0.72 21.65
C ALA A 43 4.03 0.34 20.82
N MET A 44 2.83 0.70 21.28
CA MET A 44 1.59 0.44 20.56
C MET A 44 1.53 1.19 19.22
N LEU A 45 1.98 2.46 19.18
CA LEU A 45 2.05 3.24 17.94
C LEU A 45 3.05 2.64 16.94
N VAL A 46 4.21 2.17 17.41
CA VAL A 46 5.19 1.48 16.58
C VAL A 46 4.62 0.18 16.01
N THR A 47 3.91 -0.61 16.84
CA THR A 47 3.26 -1.84 16.37
C THR A 47 2.20 -1.56 15.31
N LEU A 48 1.38 -0.52 15.49
CA LEU A 48 0.36 -0.15 14.51
C LEU A 48 0.98 0.35 13.18
N ALA A 49 2.05 1.13 13.24
CA ALA A 49 2.77 1.58 12.06
C ALA A 49 3.47 0.41 11.33
N ALA A 50 3.98 -0.57 12.06
CA ALA A 50 4.55 -1.79 11.47
C ALA A 50 3.50 -2.68 10.80
N ALA A 51 2.22 -2.56 11.19
CA ALA A 51 1.10 -3.29 10.62
C ALA A 51 0.41 -2.54 9.46
N ASP A 52 1.04 -1.51 8.89
CA ASP A 52 0.46 -0.74 7.78
C ASP A 52 0.26 -1.64 6.53
N PRO A 53 -1.00 -1.86 6.10
CA PRO A 53 -1.29 -2.73 4.97
C PRO A 53 -0.70 -2.21 3.65
N THR A 54 -0.45 -0.91 3.53
CA THR A 54 0.14 -0.33 2.32
C THR A 54 1.61 -0.70 2.16
N ILE A 55 2.37 -0.69 3.26
CA ILE A 55 3.78 -1.10 3.30
C ILE A 55 3.90 -2.59 2.97
N GLU A 56 3.04 -3.40 3.58
CA GLU A 56 3.07 -4.84 3.37
C GLU A 56 2.67 -5.22 1.93
N ARG A 57 1.65 -4.55 1.34
CA ARG A 57 1.29 -4.75 -0.07
C ARG A 57 2.44 -4.36 -1.00
N ARG A 58 3.03 -3.18 -0.81
CA ARG A 58 4.19 -2.72 -1.59
C ARG A 58 5.35 -3.71 -1.51
N ARG A 59 5.60 -4.27 -0.32
CA ARG A 59 6.64 -5.29 -0.11
C ARG A 59 6.35 -6.57 -0.89
N ARG A 60 5.10 -7.05 -0.89
CA ARG A 60 4.70 -8.24 -1.67
C ARG A 60 4.86 -8.00 -3.17
N GLU A 61 4.43 -6.85 -3.67
CA GLU A 61 4.60 -6.46 -5.09
C GLU A 61 6.07 -6.36 -5.47
N ALA A 62 6.91 -5.77 -4.61
CA ALA A 62 8.35 -5.69 -4.84
C ALA A 62 9.01 -7.08 -4.85
N LYS A 63 8.55 -8.01 -4.01
CA LYS A 63 9.01 -9.41 -4.04
C LYS A 63 8.68 -10.07 -5.38
N LYS A 64 7.46 -9.90 -5.90
CA LYS A 64 7.07 -10.43 -7.22
C LYS A 64 7.96 -9.88 -8.35
N ALA A 65 8.29 -8.58 -8.30
CA ALA A 65 9.21 -7.96 -9.26
C ALA A 65 10.61 -8.60 -9.17
N GLY A 66 11.10 -8.81 -7.95
CA GLY A 66 12.38 -9.50 -7.70
C GLY A 66 12.40 -10.93 -8.24
N GLU A 67 11.32 -11.69 -8.05
CA GLU A 67 11.18 -13.05 -8.59
C GLU A 67 11.33 -13.06 -10.13
N GLY A 68 10.68 -12.14 -10.84
CA GLY A 68 10.85 -12.02 -12.30
C GLY A 68 12.28 -11.70 -12.73
N LEU A 69 12.99 -10.87 -11.96
CA LEU A 69 14.39 -10.56 -12.21
C LEU A 69 15.32 -11.77 -11.99
N GLU A 70 15.07 -12.57 -10.95
CA GLU A 70 15.83 -13.80 -10.67
C GLU A 70 15.61 -14.86 -11.76
N MET A 71 14.39 -14.95 -12.30
CA MET A 71 14.06 -15.84 -13.41
C MET A 71 14.75 -15.40 -14.71
N LEU A 72 14.75 -14.10 -15.01
CA LEU A 72 15.53 -13.52 -16.12
C LEU A 72 17.03 -13.83 -16.00
N GLU A 73 17.58 -13.72 -14.79
CA GLU A 73 18.99 -14.03 -14.54
C GLU A 73 19.29 -15.52 -14.75
N THR A 74 18.36 -16.40 -14.35
CA THR A 74 18.47 -17.84 -14.56
C THR A 74 18.48 -18.18 -16.04
N VAL A 75 17.51 -17.68 -16.81
CA VAL A 75 17.47 -17.82 -18.27
C VAL A 75 18.78 -17.32 -18.92
N HIS A 76 19.28 -16.16 -18.48
CA HIS A 76 20.54 -15.62 -19.00
C HIS A 76 21.75 -16.52 -18.70
N ARG A 77 21.87 -17.03 -17.48
CA ARG A 77 22.97 -17.94 -17.10
C ARG A 77 22.93 -19.24 -17.89
N GLU A 78 21.76 -19.85 -18.03
CA GLU A 78 21.61 -21.09 -18.79
C GLU A 78 21.88 -20.88 -20.28
N LEU A 79 21.46 -19.74 -20.84
CA LEU A 79 21.78 -19.37 -22.21
C LEU A 79 23.30 -19.26 -22.42
N LEU A 80 24.02 -18.60 -21.50
CA LEU A 80 25.47 -18.52 -21.57
C LEU A 80 26.17 -19.88 -21.43
N ALA A 81 25.57 -20.80 -20.67
CA ALA A 81 26.05 -22.17 -20.55
C ALA A 81 25.66 -23.06 -21.74
N GLY A 82 24.76 -22.60 -22.62
CA GLY A 82 24.19 -23.41 -23.70
C GLY A 82 23.23 -24.50 -23.21
N THR A 83 22.66 -24.33 -22.02
CA THR A 83 21.80 -25.32 -21.33
C THR A 83 20.40 -24.77 -21.05
N LEU A 84 19.93 -23.79 -21.83
CA LEU A 84 18.62 -23.18 -21.62
C LEU A 84 17.51 -24.24 -21.70
N ASP A 85 16.75 -24.37 -20.62
CA ASP A 85 15.61 -25.28 -20.53
C ASP A 85 14.31 -24.60 -20.99
N GLU A 86 13.49 -25.32 -21.73
CA GLU A 86 12.14 -24.87 -22.11
C GLU A 86 11.26 -24.64 -20.86
N CYS A 87 11.47 -25.40 -19.78
CA CYS A 87 10.74 -25.20 -18.52
C CYS A 87 11.00 -23.80 -17.93
N ALA A 88 12.24 -23.30 -17.99
CA ALA A 88 12.58 -21.97 -17.47
C ALA A 88 11.88 -20.85 -18.28
N LEU A 89 11.73 -21.03 -19.59
CA LEU A 89 10.97 -20.11 -20.45
C LEU A 89 9.47 -20.16 -20.17
N GLN A 90 8.92 -21.35 -19.93
CA GLN A 90 7.50 -21.52 -19.56
C GLN A 90 7.19 -20.85 -18.22
N ASP A 91 8.01 -21.08 -17.19
CA ASP A 91 7.86 -20.45 -15.88
C ASP A 91 7.89 -18.92 -16.01
N LEU A 92 8.81 -18.39 -16.81
CA LEU A 92 8.93 -16.95 -17.05
C LEU A 92 7.69 -16.38 -17.78
N ALA A 93 7.12 -17.12 -18.74
CA ALA A 93 5.88 -16.75 -19.41
C ALA A 93 4.68 -16.79 -18.46
N GLU A 94 4.62 -17.76 -17.55
CA GLU A 94 3.58 -17.83 -16.52
C GLU A 94 3.66 -16.66 -15.55
N TRP A 95 4.87 -16.30 -15.11
CA TRP A 95 5.10 -15.12 -14.30
C TRP A 95 4.58 -13.85 -15.00
N ALA A 96 4.93 -13.65 -16.27
CA ALA A 96 4.52 -12.48 -17.03
C ALA A 96 2.99 -12.39 -17.26
N ARG A 97 2.30 -13.54 -17.38
CA ARG A 97 0.83 -13.59 -17.42
C ARG A 97 0.17 -13.27 -16.07
N ALA A 98 0.86 -13.53 -14.96
CA ALA A 98 0.31 -13.44 -13.61
C ALA A 98 0.58 -12.11 -12.90
N ILE A 99 1.44 -11.24 -13.44
CA ILE A 99 1.76 -9.96 -12.82
C ILE A 99 0.67 -8.90 -13.05
N ASP A 100 0.38 -8.16 -11.99
CA ASP A 100 -0.48 -6.98 -12.01
C ASP A 100 0.37 -5.71 -11.93
N THR A 101 -0.20 -4.58 -12.37
CA THR A 101 0.45 -3.26 -12.20
C THR A 101 0.33 -2.78 -10.75
N PRO A 102 1.45 -2.55 -10.03
CA PRO A 102 1.46 -2.00 -8.67
C PRO A 102 0.80 -0.60 -8.57
N GLU A 103 0.26 -0.26 -7.40
CA GLU A 103 -0.27 1.09 -7.14
C GLU A 103 0.83 2.13 -6.92
N ASP A 104 1.98 1.72 -6.37
CA ASP A 104 3.14 2.61 -6.20
C ASP A 104 3.72 2.94 -7.59
N PRO A 105 3.73 4.22 -8.01
CA PRO A 105 4.14 4.61 -9.35
C PRO A 105 5.59 4.23 -9.67
N VAL A 106 6.50 4.29 -8.68
CA VAL A 106 7.91 3.95 -8.89
C VAL A 106 8.06 2.44 -9.09
N LEU A 107 7.36 1.65 -8.28
CA LEU A 107 7.38 0.20 -8.40
C LEU A 107 6.69 -0.26 -9.69
N ALA A 108 5.64 0.45 -10.12
CA ALA A 108 4.95 0.18 -11.37
C ALA A 108 5.82 0.42 -12.60
N GLU A 109 6.64 1.48 -12.59
CA GLU A 109 7.64 1.74 -13.63
C GLU A 109 8.66 0.61 -13.70
N ILE A 110 9.23 0.21 -12.56
CA ILE A 110 10.19 -0.90 -12.49
C ILE A 110 9.57 -2.21 -12.96
N MET A 111 8.35 -2.52 -12.51
CA MET A 111 7.63 -3.74 -12.92
C MET A 111 7.40 -3.75 -14.44
N ARG A 112 7.05 -2.61 -15.03
CA ARG A 112 6.87 -2.48 -16.48
C ARG A 112 8.17 -2.71 -17.25
N ASP A 113 9.30 -2.20 -16.77
CA ASP A 113 10.60 -2.41 -17.40
C ASP A 113 11.00 -3.89 -17.36
N ILE A 114 10.74 -4.56 -16.23
CA ILE A 114 10.97 -6.00 -16.10
C ILE A 114 10.05 -6.77 -17.06
N ASP A 115 8.74 -6.50 -17.08
CA ASP A 115 7.78 -7.14 -17.99
C ASP A 115 8.18 -6.96 -19.46
N LEU A 116 8.57 -5.75 -19.87
CA LEU A 116 9.05 -5.50 -21.22
C LEU A 116 10.27 -6.36 -21.54
N ARG A 117 11.23 -6.47 -20.62
CA ARG A 117 12.40 -7.33 -20.83
C ARG A 117 12.02 -8.80 -20.93
N VAL A 118 11.10 -9.27 -20.08
CA VAL A 118 10.58 -10.64 -20.13
C VAL A 118 9.95 -10.94 -21.49
N ARG A 119 9.03 -10.09 -21.96
CA ARG A 119 8.39 -10.26 -23.27
C ARG A 119 9.41 -10.30 -24.40
N VAL A 120 10.42 -9.43 -24.35
CA VAL A 120 11.49 -9.42 -25.37
C VAL A 120 12.33 -10.69 -25.31
N GLU A 121 12.68 -11.21 -24.13
CA GLU A 121 13.41 -12.47 -24.03
C GLU A 121 12.59 -13.64 -24.55
N LEU A 122 11.32 -13.75 -24.17
CA LEU A 122 10.42 -14.81 -24.62
C LEU A 122 10.19 -14.77 -26.14
N ALA A 123 10.05 -13.57 -26.71
CA ALA A 123 9.91 -13.40 -28.16
C ALA A 123 11.13 -13.86 -28.96
N LYS A 124 12.34 -13.90 -28.38
CA LYS A 124 13.53 -14.46 -29.07
C LYS A 124 13.42 -15.97 -29.29
N TYR A 125 12.51 -16.63 -28.58
CA TYR A 125 12.25 -18.07 -28.65
C TYR A 125 10.83 -18.39 -29.16
N ASP A 126 10.16 -17.42 -29.80
CA ASP A 126 8.79 -17.56 -30.32
C ASP A 126 7.75 -17.95 -29.23
N VAL A 127 7.98 -17.53 -27.98
CA VAL A 127 7.03 -17.73 -26.86
C VAL A 127 6.18 -16.47 -26.66
N GLU A 128 4.86 -16.62 -26.71
CA GLU A 128 3.89 -15.52 -26.52
C GLU A 128 3.29 -15.49 -25.10
N VAL A 129 2.91 -14.28 -24.64
CA VAL A 129 2.43 -13.98 -23.29
C VAL A 129 1.23 -13.04 -23.30
#